data_AF-A0A7S1VYJ6-F1
#
_entry.id   AF-A0A7S1VYJ6-F1
#
_cell.length_a   1.000
_cell.length_b   1.000
_cell.length_c   1.000
_cell.angle_alpha   90.00
_cell.angle_beta   90.00
_cell.angle_gamma   90.00
#
_symmetry.space_group_name_H-M   'P 1'
#
loop_
_entity.id
_entity.type
_entity.pdbx_description
1 polymer ?
#
loop_
_entity_poly.entity_id
_entity_poly.type
_entity_poly.pdbx_seq_one_letter_code
_entity_poly.pdbx_strand_id
1 'polypeptide(L)'
;DSPTNSELHPDTTSFNTILKAWANSPVGGGDISDGSDSSSFESVKRAEEFLQMMMRLSSDDDDDDTVKPNGISFATVIGSYLKIIGMNGNGGVEAVRRTENMLKLMEETLLLSTDGAGDTTAIDEH
;
A
#
# COMPACT_ATOMS: atom_id res chain seq x y z
N ASP A 1 4.91 26.72 -23.39
CA ASP A 1 5.61 25.82 -22.46
C ASP A 1 5.02 24.43 -22.50
N SER A 2 5.88 23.42 -22.62
CA SER A 2 5.50 22.05 -22.32
C SER A 2 5.58 21.87 -20.81
N PRO A 3 4.56 21.33 -20.12
CA PRO A 3 4.67 21.06 -18.69
C PRO A 3 5.87 20.14 -18.45
N THR A 4 6.81 20.58 -17.63
CA THR A 4 7.93 19.74 -17.21
C THR A 4 7.40 18.72 -16.20
N ASN A 5 7.97 17.51 -16.24
CA ASN A 5 7.59 16.38 -15.37
C ASN A 5 7.74 16.68 -13.85
N SER A 6 8.26 17.87 -13.51
CA SER A 6 8.54 18.36 -12.17
C SER A 6 7.32 18.95 -11.44
N GLU A 7 6.20 19.16 -12.14
CA GLU A 7 4.96 19.70 -11.53
C GLU A 7 3.97 18.59 -11.11
N LEU A 8 4.26 17.34 -11.45
CA LEU A 8 3.44 16.19 -11.11
C LEU A 8 3.98 15.52 -9.85
N HIS A 9 3.62 16.05 -8.69
CA HIS A 9 3.82 15.35 -7.42
C HIS A 9 2.74 14.27 -7.30
N PRO A 10 3.10 12.97 -7.30
CA PRO A 10 2.13 11.90 -7.14
C PRO A 10 1.54 11.98 -5.72
N ASP A 11 0.23 12.06 -5.64
CA ASP A 11 -0.51 12.09 -4.39
C ASP A 11 -0.99 10.69 -3.97
N THR A 12 -1.59 10.62 -2.79
CA THR A 12 -2.20 9.41 -2.23
C THR A 12 -3.22 8.78 -3.18
N THR A 13 -3.95 9.59 -3.95
CA THR A 13 -4.91 9.11 -4.95
C THR A 13 -4.22 8.39 -6.10
N SER A 14 -3.12 8.95 -6.59
CA SER A 14 -2.30 8.40 -7.67
C SER A 14 -1.72 7.05 -7.28
N PHE A 15 -1.13 6.96 -6.07
CA PHE A 15 -0.65 5.68 -5.52
C PHE A 15 -1.77 4.66 -5.37
N ASN A 16 -2.90 5.04 -4.78
CA ASN A 16 -4.05 4.15 -4.61
C ASN A 16 -4.60 3.63 -5.95
N THR A 17 -4.51 4.42 -7.01
CA THR A 17 -4.91 3.99 -8.35
C THR A 17 -3.98 2.91 -8.89
N ILE A 18 -2.66 3.11 -8.74
CA ILE A 18 -1.63 2.12 -9.14
C ILE A 18 -1.77 0.84 -8.31
N LEU A 19 -1.96 0.96 -6.99
CA LEU A 19 -2.20 -0.18 -6.10
C LEU A 19 -3.41 -0.99 -6.56
N LYS A 20 -4.53 -0.34 -6.85
CA LYS A 20 -5.74 -1.00 -7.36
C LYS A 20 -5.51 -1.66 -8.73
N ALA A 21 -4.74 -1.03 -9.60
CA ALA A 21 -4.42 -1.60 -10.91
C ALA A 21 -3.61 -2.91 -10.77
N TRP A 22 -2.57 -2.92 -9.93
CA TRP A 22 -1.78 -4.12 -9.67
C TRP A 22 -2.56 -5.18 -8.90
N ALA A 23 -3.31 -4.80 -7.86
CA ALA A 23 -4.12 -5.70 -7.05
C ALA A 23 -5.28 -6.37 -7.79
N ASN A 24 -5.72 -5.78 -8.92
CA ASN A 24 -6.75 -6.35 -9.79
C ASN A 24 -6.20 -6.89 -11.11
N SER A 25 -4.89 -6.75 -11.35
CA SER A 25 -4.25 -7.36 -12.50
C SER A 25 -4.45 -8.88 -12.42
N PRO A 26 -4.89 -9.53 -13.51
CA PRO A 26 -5.13 -10.97 -13.51
C PRO A 26 -3.88 -11.70 -13.06
N VAL A 27 -4.01 -12.38 -11.93
CA VAL A 27 -3.01 -13.30 -11.41
C VAL A 27 -2.89 -14.44 -12.43
N GLY A 28 -1.81 -14.45 -13.21
CA GLY A 28 -1.53 -15.52 -14.17
C GLY A 28 -1.85 -15.23 -15.65
N GLY A 29 -1.36 -14.09 -16.18
CA GLY A 29 -1.22 -13.89 -17.64
C GLY A 29 0.14 -14.36 -18.20
N GLY A 30 1.03 -14.89 -17.35
CA GLY A 30 2.29 -15.50 -17.76
C GLY A 30 2.07 -16.98 -18.06
N ASP A 31 2.64 -17.45 -19.16
CA ASP A 31 2.66 -18.85 -19.55
C ASP A 31 3.02 -19.76 -18.36
N ILE A 32 2.08 -20.62 -17.94
CA ILE A 32 2.23 -21.57 -16.82
C ILE A 32 3.13 -22.77 -17.25
N SER A 33 3.78 -22.69 -18.42
CA SER A 33 4.55 -23.78 -19.02
C SER A 33 5.78 -24.23 -18.21
N ASP A 34 6.25 -23.45 -17.23
CA ASP A 34 7.42 -23.80 -16.41
C ASP A 34 7.08 -24.44 -15.06
N GLY A 35 5.79 -24.56 -14.67
CA GLY A 35 5.45 -25.14 -13.36
C GLY A 35 6.03 -24.38 -12.15
N SER A 36 6.47 -23.13 -12.36
CA SER A 36 7.01 -22.28 -11.31
C SER A 36 5.87 -21.70 -10.47
N ASP A 37 5.69 -22.25 -9.27
CA ASP A 37 4.78 -21.79 -8.21
C ASP A 37 4.90 -20.28 -7.87
N SER A 38 5.95 -19.60 -8.34
CA SER A 38 6.25 -18.19 -8.05
C SER A 38 5.48 -17.18 -8.92
N SER A 39 4.91 -17.61 -10.06
CA SER A 39 4.30 -16.69 -11.04
C SER A 39 2.95 -16.07 -10.59
N SER A 40 2.19 -16.74 -9.72
CA SER A 40 0.87 -16.27 -9.26
C SER A 40 0.91 -15.13 -8.22
N PHE A 41 2.08 -14.60 -7.88
CA PHE A 41 2.21 -13.58 -6.83
C PHE A 41 2.81 -12.27 -7.31
N GLU A 42 3.24 -12.19 -8.57
CA GLU A 42 4.05 -11.06 -9.05
C GLU A 42 3.28 -9.73 -8.99
N SER A 43 2.03 -9.71 -9.46
CA SER A 43 1.20 -8.51 -9.43
C SER A 43 0.91 -8.02 -8.00
N VAL A 44 0.72 -8.95 -7.06
CA VAL A 44 0.46 -8.63 -5.66
C VAL A 44 1.73 -8.13 -4.96
N LYS A 45 2.89 -8.74 -5.24
CA LYS A 45 4.19 -8.25 -4.77
C LYS A 45 4.47 -6.85 -5.29
N ARG A 46 4.15 -6.55 -6.55
CA ARG A 46 4.25 -5.18 -7.09
C ARG A 46 3.36 -4.20 -6.33
N ALA A 47 2.13 -4.57 -6.01
CA ALA A 47 1.28 -3.72 -5.18
C ALA A 47 1.90 -3.47 -3.79
N GLU A 48 2.48 -4.49 -3.15
CA GLU A 48 3.21 -4.34 -1.88
C GLU A 48 4.41 -3.39 -2.02
N GLU A 49 5.22 -3.50 -3.08
CA GLU A 49 6.36 -2.62 -3.34
C GLU A 49 5.95 -1.15 -3.44
N PHE A 50 4.84 -0.86 -4.13
CA PHE A 50 4.32 0.51 -4.23
C PHE A 50 3.82 1.05 -2.89
N LEU A 51 3.21 0.21 -2.06
CA LEU A 51 2.81 0.59 -0.70
C LEU A 51 4.04 0.87 0.18
N GLN A 52 5.11 0.08 0.05
CA GLN A 52 6.38 0.35 0.75
C GLN A 52 7.04 1.65 0.27
N MET A 53 6.97 1.95 -1.03
CA MET A 53 7.45 3.21 -1.56
C MET A 53 6.66 4.39 -0.96
N MET A 54 5.34 4.26 -0.87
CA MET A 54 4.46 5.24 -0.26
C MET A 54 4.83 5.50 1.22
N MET A 55 5.08 4.43 1.99
CA MET A 55 5.56 4.55 3.39
C MET A 55 6.91 5.28 3.48
N ARG A 56 7.87 4.95 2.60
CA ARG A 56 9.19 5.61 2.60
C ARG A 56 9.07 7.10 2.30
N LEU A 57 8.32 7.46 1.26
CA LEU A 57 8.09 8.86 0.91
C LEU A 57 7.43 9.64 2.05
N SER A 58 6.47 9.02 2.76
CA SER A 58 5.84 9.65 3.92
C SER A 58 6.74 9.78 5.15
N SER A 59 7.81 8.96 5.25
CA SER A 59 8.79 9.05 6.33
C SER A 59 9.91 10.04 6.04
N ASP A 60 10.17 10.32 4.77
CA ASP A 60 11.26 11.22 4.35
C ASP A 60 10.83 12.71 4.41
N ASP A 61 9.54 13.01 4.24
CA ASP A 61 8.97 14.36 4.31
C ASP A 61 7.97 14.47 5.49
N ASP A 62 8.47 14.83 6.68
CA ASP A 62 7.67 15.02 7.92
C ASP A 62 6.53 16.07 7.78
N ASP A 63 6.63 16.96 6.79
CA ASP A 63 5.67 18.04 6.53
C ASP A 63 4.77 17.81 5.29
N ASP A 64 4.97 16.73 4.52
CA ASP A 64 4.24 16.46 3.27
C ASP A 64 3.32 15.24 3.36
N ASP A 65 2.10 15.48 3.86
CA ASP A 65 1.02 14.48 3.92
C ASP A 65 0.46 14.07 2.54
N THR A 66 0.99 14.60 1.43
CA THR A 66 0.44 14.32 0.09
C THR A 66 0.49 12.83 -0.27
N VAL A 67 1.48 12.10 0.23
CA VAL A 67 1.78 10.70 -0.17
C VAL A 67 1.60 9.69 0.97
N LYS A 68 0.88 10.02 2.04
CA LYS A 68 0.74 9.16 3.22
C LYS A 68 -0.18 7.95 2.98
N PRO A 69 0.30 6.71 3.24
CA PRO A 69 -0.54 5.53 3.08
C PRO A 69 -1.72 5.56 4.06
N ASN A 70 -2.90 5.19 3.57
CA ASN A 70 -4.13 5.20 4.34
C ASN A 70 -4.82 3.84 4.31
N GLY A 71 -5.97 3.74 4.99
CA GLY A 71 -6.72 2.48 5.06
C GLY A 71 -7.07 1.89 3.68
N ILE A 72 -7.26 2.72 2.65
CA ILE A 72 -7.51 2.24 1.28
C ILE A 72 -6.25 1.59 0.71
N SER A 73 -5.08 2.20 0.91
CA SER A 73 -3.79 1.69 0.44
C SER A 73 -3.52 0.29 1.00
N PHE A 74 -3.64 0.14 2.33
CA PHE A 74 -3.47 -1.15 3.01
C PHE A 74 -4.54 -2.17 2.63
N ALA A 75 -5.83 -1.79 2.67
CA ALA A 75 -6.93 -2.71 2.32
C ALA A 75 -6.82 -3.23 0.88
N THR A 76 -6.30 -2.43 -0.04
CA THR A 76 -6.08 -2.84 -1.43
C THR A 76 -5.05 -3.97 -1.54
N VAL A 77 -3.91 -3.85 -0.84
CA VAL A 77 -2.86 -4.89 -0.85
C VAL A 77 -3.28 -6.13 -0.05
N ILE A 78 -3.92 -5.96 1.11
CA ILE A 78 -4.45 -7.08 1.89
C ILE A 78 -5.50 -7.85 1.07
N GLY A 79 -6.42 -7.13 0.44
CA GLY A 79 -7.47 -7.72 -0.38
C GLY A 79 -6.93 -8.57 -1.53
N SER A 80 -5.79 -8.20 -2.13
CA SER A 80 -5.17 -9.00 -3.18
C SER A 80 -4.48 -10.25 -2.64
N TYR A 81 -3.83 -10.21 -1.47
CA TYR A 81 -3.32 -11.43 -0.82
C TYR A 81 -4.45 -12.40 -0.43
N LEU A 82 -5.58 -11.90 0.07
CA LEU A 82 -6.75 -12.72 0.41
C LEU A 82 -7.30 -13.49 -0.81
N LYS A 83 -7.29 -12.87 -2.00
CA LYS A 83 -7.66 -13.58 -3.24
C LYS A 83 -6.76 -14.79 -3.47
N ILE A 84 -5.46 -14.67 -3.19
CA ILE A 84 -4.52 -15.77 -3.41
C ILE A 84 -4.64 -16.85 -2.34
N ILE A 85 -4.91 -16.48 -1.09
CA ILE A 85 -5.19 -17.44 -0.01
C ILE A 85 -6.40 -18.31 -0.37
N GLY A 86 -7.40 -17.74 -1.04
CA GLY A 86 -8.57 -18.46 -1.54
C GLY A 86 -8.31 -19.31 -2.80
N MET A 87 -7.13 -19.22 -3.42
CA MET A 87 -6.76 -20.04 -4.58
C MET A 87 -6.15 -21.36 -4.13
N ASN A 88 -6.51 -22.46 -4.82
CA ASN A 88 -5.90 -23.79 -4.59
C ASN A 88 -4.46 -23.79 -5.15
N GLY A 89 -3.51 -23.30 -4.36
CA GLY A 89 -2.09 -23.23 -4.72
C GLY A 89 -1.17 -23.13 -3.49
N ASN A 90 0.13 -23.37 -3.72
CA ASN A 90 1.13 -23.50 -2.65
C ASN A 90 1.47 -22.19 -1.91
N GLY A 91 1.09 -21.03 -2.44
CA GLY A 91 1.48 -19.75 -1.84
C GLY A 91 0.45 -19.13 -0.88
N GLY A 92 -0.57 -19.88 -0.45
CA GLY A 92 -1.50 -19.44 0.59
C GLY A 92 -0.78 -19.14 1.93
N VAL A 93 0.21 -19.95 2.31
CA VAL A 93 0.95 -19.75 3.58
C VAL A 93 1.75 -18.45 3.58
N GLU A 94 2.48 -18.17 2.50
CA GLU A 94 3.23 -16.90 2.40
C GLU A 94 2.28 -15.70 2.28
N ALA A 95 1.16 -15.83 1.56
CA ALA A 95 0.16 -14.77 1.48
C ALA A 95 -0.47 -14.46 2.85
N VAL A 96 -0.73 -15.47 3.69
CA VAL A 96 -1.19 -15.26 5.07
C VAL A 96 -0.14 -14.48 5.87
N ARG A 97 1.13 -14.93 5.83
CA ARG A 97 2.23 -14.26 6.54
C ARG A 97 2.40 -12.80 6.12
N ARG A 98 2.29 -12.52 4.82
CA ARG A 98 2.33 -11.16 4.26
C ARG A 98 1.13 -10.34 4.72
N THR A 99 -0.06 -10.92 4.73
CA THR A 99 -1.28 -10.26 5.21
C THR A 99 -1.15 -9.86 6.68
N GLU A 100 -0.65 -10.75 7.54
CA GLU A 100 -0.42 -10.46 8.96
C GLU A 100 0.59 -9.33 9.17
N ASN A 101 1.69 -9.33 8.41
CA ASN A 101 2.66 -8.25 8.46
C ASN A 101 2.03 -6.91 8.07
N MET A 102 1.23 -6.92 6.99
CA MET A 102 0.56 -5.72 6.49
C MET A 102 -0.48 -5.16 7.46
N LEU A 103 -1.20 -6.03 8.17
CA LEU A 103 -2.14 -5.62 9.22
C LEU A 103 -1.43 -4.93 10.39
N LYS A 104 -0.27 -5.44 10.81
CA LYS A 104 0.55 -4.79 11.86
C LYS A 104 1.05 -3.42 11.41
N LEU A 105 1.57 -3.32 10.18
CA LEU A 105 2.01 -2.04 9.62
C LEU A 105 0.87 -1.04 9.49
N MET A 106 -0.33 -1.49 9.12
CA MET A 106 -1.52 -0.65 9.06
C MET A 106 -1.88 -0.10 10.44
N GLU A 107 -1.86 -0.93 11.48
CA GLU A 107 -2.12 -0.53 12.85
C GLU A 107 -1.10 0.52 13.31
N GLU A 108 0.19 0.24 13.14
CA GLU A 108 1.27 1.17 13.50
C GLU A 108 1.15 2.52 12.77
N THR A 109 0.92 2.47 11.45
CA THR A 109 0.88 3.69 10.61
C THR A 109 -0.37 4.52 10.88
N LEU A 110 -1.53 3.90 11.10
CA LEU A 110 -2.79 4.62 11.29
C LEU A 110 -3.00 5.08 12.74
N LEU A 111 -2.52 4.34 13.74
CA LEU A 111 -2.56 4.77 15.14
C LEU A 111 -1.66 5.98 15.39
N LEU A 112 -0.48 6.04 14.75
CA LEU A 112 0.40 7.21 14.84
C LEU A 112 -0.23 8.48 14.22
N SER A 113 -1.23 8.34 13.35
CA SER A 113 -1.93 9.49 12.77
C SER A 113 -3.01 10.10 13.69
N THR A 114 -3.46 9.37 14.71
CA THR A 114 -4.57 9.80 15.58
C THR A 114 -4.15 10.57 16.84
N ASP A 115 -2.86 10.59 17.18
CA ASP A 115 -2.34 11.23 18.40
C ASP A 115 -2.02 12.73 18.25
N GLY A 116 -2.22 13.32 17.05
CA GLY A 116 -1.96 14.75 16.78
C GLY A 116 -3.13 15.71 17.07
N ALA A 117 -4.29 15.22 17.51
CA ALA A 117 -5.50 16.03 17.70
C ALA A 117 -5.80 16.37 19.18
N GLY A 118 -4.75 16.56 19.99
CA GLY A 118 -4.86 16.84 21.42
C GLY A 118 -4.24 18.18 21.83
N ASP A 119 -5.10 19.20 21.88
CA ASP A 119 -5.01 20.34 22.82
C ASP A 119 -3.96 21.45 22.56
N THR A 120 -4.31 22.38 21.67
CA THR A 120 -3.82 23.77 21.72
C THR A 120 -4.99 24.73 21.92
N THR A 121 -5.64 24.66 23.09
CA THR A 121 -6.44 25.79 23.59
C THR A 121 -5.90 26.28 24.92
N ALA A 122 -4.71 26.89 24.86
CA ALA A 122 -4.33 27.89 25.84
C ALA A 122 -5.22 29.12 25.63
N ILE A 123 -6.36 29.15 26.31
CA ILE A 123 -7.13 30.38 26.54
C ILE A 123 -6.40 31.18 27.61
N ASP A 124 -5.65 32.17 27.16
CA ASP A 124 -5.09 33.28 27.91
C ASP A 124 -6.26 34.16 28.39
N GLU A 125 -6.61 34.09 29.68
CA GLU A 125 -7.56 35.01 30.31
C GLU A 125 -6.77 36.17 30.93
N HIS A 126 -6.97 37.37 30.37
CA HIS A 126 -6.38 38.63 30.81
C HIS A 126 -7.43 39.54 31.46
#